data_AF-A0A127VDB4-F1
#
_entry.id   AF-A0A127VDB4-F1
#
_cell.length_a   1.000
_cell.length_b   1.000
_cell.length_c   1.000
_cell.angle_alpha   90.00
_cell.angle_beta   90.00
_cell.angle_gamma   90.00
#
_symmetry.space_group_name_H-M   'P 1'
#
loop_
_entity.id
_entity.type
_entity.pdbx_description
1 polymer ?
#
loop_
_entity_poly.entity_id
_entity_poly.type
_entity_poly.pdbx_seq_one_letter_code
_entity_poly.pdbx_strand_id
1 'polypeptide(L)'
;MEYFKKLLDLLKTEREEDQNAYLKLTESSSVADRRANGLTWYPIAIRGSEMSRGDYLTVEMERTSHLDISHQLRFGASVVLFSNHDPKVDRVEGVVSHQSGHKIKVTLRTDELPDWSRDGKLGLDVLFDNNSYDEMQNALKMAASPFEKEEDGRLVRILTGDLSPSFNTQTHLYRIPSLNEVQQIAVDKILSATDLAIVHGPPGTGKTTTLVQAIKALIKQDHQQILVVAPSNTAVDLLSEKLADEGLNVLRVGNPARVSERLTALTLDSKMSEHSSMKEMKNLKKQANEYKNLAHKYKRNFGKAEQEQRKALFSEAHKIMKEVGNTEQYIIDDLVTKAQVITATLVGSNHYTVRNRHFHTVVIDEAGQALEPACWIPVLKAKKVIFAGDHCQLSPTVKSNVAARNGLSTTLLEKCVALHPEAVVLLEEQYRMNEQIMGYSSRIFYEDKMKAHASVATRVLMEGEEPVEFVDTAGCGFEEKLEGTSTTNPEEGVFLMKHLTQLVNRVKDSGVALADFPTIAVISPYKQQVYLLKELLLNAPELMVYADKIAVNTIDSFQGQERDIVYIGLTRSNSEGVIGFLADVRRMNVAITRAKKKLVVIGDSATLSRSEFYNGFIGYVEGFEGYKSAWEFVEG
;
A
#
# COMPACT_ATOMS: atom_id res chain seq x y z
N MET A 1 28.18 12.77 0.41
CA MET A 1 28.02 12.72 -1.06
C MET A 1 28.01 11.30 -1.63
N GLU A 2 28.89 10.39 -1.20
CA GLU A 2 28.94 9.02 -1.74
C GLU A 2 27.67 8.18 -1.46
N TYR A 3 27.09 8.33 -0.27
CA TYR A 3 25.84 7.67 0.14
C TYR A 3 24.69 7.88 -0.87
N PHE A 4 24.38 9.14 -1.19
CA PHE A 4 23.30 9.48 -2.12
C PHE A 4 23.62 9.11 -3.57
N LYS A 5 24.90 9.15 -3.96
CA LYS A 5 25.34 8.70 -5.28
C LYS A 5 25.06 7.20 -5.47
N LYS A 6 25.43 6.37 -4.48
CA LYS A 6 25.16 4.93 -4.49
C LYS A 6 23.66 4.65 -4.61
N LEU A 7 22.82 5.31 -3.81
CA LEU A 7 21.36 5.15 -3.87
C LEU A 7 20.78 5.55 -5.23
N LEU A 8 21.27 6.65 -5.80
CA LEU A 8 20.81 7.12 -7.11
C LEU A 8 21.13 6.09 -8.20
N ASP A 9 22.31 5.47 -8.16
CA ASP A 9 22.70 4.46 -9.13
C ASP A 9 21.88 3.16 -8.96
N LEU A 10 21.62 2.72 -7.72
CA LEU A 10 20.72 1.60 -7.45
C LEU A 10 19.30 1.86 -7.95
N LEU A 11 18.77 3.07 -7.74
CA LEU A 11 17.45 3.47 -8.20
C LEU A 11 17.35 3.51 -9.73
N LYS A 12 18.43 3.89 -10.43
CA LYS A 12 18.48 3.80 -11.90
C LYS A 12 18.42 2.35 -12.37
N THR A 13 19.23 1.46 -11.77
CA THR A 13 19.20 0.03 -12.10
C THR A 13 17.81 -0.58 -11.87
N GLU A 14 17.14 -0.20 -10.78
CA GLU A 14 15.76 -0.62 -10.53
C GLU A 14 14.79 -0.08 -11.59
N ARG A 15 14.87 1.21 -11.94
CA ARG A 15 14.03 1.83 -12.97
C ARG A 15 14.20 1.14 -14.33
N GLU A 16 15.44 0.84 -14.73
CA GLU A 16 15.75 0.19 -16.00
C GLU A 16 15.18 -1.23 -16.05
N GLU A 17 15.34 -2.02 -14.98
CA GLU A 17 14.78 -3.38 -14.90
C GLU A 17 13.25 -3.35 -14.96
N ASP A 18 12.63 -2.45 -14.20
CA ASP A 18 11.18 -2.27 -14.17
C ASP A 18 10.63 -1.85 -15.54
N GLN A 19 11.29 -0.86 -16.18
CA GLN A 19 10.92 -0.40 -17.50
C GLN A 19 11.06 -1.51 -18.54
N ASN A 20 12.14 -2.31 -18.48
CA ASN A 20 12.34 -3.44 -19.38
C ASN A 20 11.29 -4.54 -19.17
N ALA A 21 10.92 -4.83 -17.92
CA ALA A 21 9.86 -5.79 -17.60
C ALA A 21 8.50 -5.31 -18.13
N TYR A 22 8.19 -4.01 -17.95
CA TYR A 22 7.00 -3.38 -18.51
C TYR A 22 6.98 -3.46 -20.05
N LEU A 23 8.08 -3.10 -20.73
CA LEU A 23 8.17 -3.14 -22.19
C LEU A 23 7.94 -4.56 -22.73
N LYS A 24 8.59 -5.58 -22.14
CA LYS A 24 8.35 -6.99 -22.48
C LYS A 24 6.87 -7.37 -22.35
N LEU A 25 6.22 -6.92 -21.28
CA LEU A 25 4.80 -7.15 -21.00
C LEU A 25 3.84 -6.38 -21.92
N THR A 26 4.27 -5.31 -22.59
CA THR A 26 3.40 -4.45 -23.42
C THR A 26 3.64 -4.50 -24.92
N GLU A 27 4.87 -4.74 -25.39
CA GLU A 27 5.21 -4.71 -26.82
C GLU A 27 4.89 -6.02 -27.55
N SER A 28 4.90 -7.15 -26.81
CA SER A 28 4.73 -8.50 -27.37
C SER A 28 3.35 -9.11 -27.12
N SER A 29 2.49 -8.42 -26.35
CA SER A 29 1.25 -8.96 -25.80
C SER A 29 0.03 -8.39 -26.51
N SER A 30 -0.97 -9.24 -26.73
CA SER A 30 -2.23 -8.79 -27.32
C SER A 30 -3.01 -7.90 -26.34
N VAL A 31 -3.98 -7.12 -26.83
CA VAL A 31 -4.90 -6.36 -25.96
C VAL A 31 -5.63 -7.28 -24.97
N ALA A 32 -5.90 -8.54 -25.37
CA ALA A 32 -6.50 -9.54 -24.48
C ALA A 32 -5.55 -9.92 -23.34
N ASP A 33 -4.26 -10.13 -23.63
CA ASP A 33 -3.25 -10.47 -22.62
C ASP A 33 -2.99 -9.31 -21.68
N ARG A 34 -2.87 -8.08 -22.21
CA ARG A 34 -2.68 -6.88 -21.38
C ARG A 34 -3.88 -6.65 -20.46
N ARG A 35 -5.10 -6.89 -20.95
CA ARG A 35 -6.32 -6.86 -20.13
C ARG A 35 -6.33 -7.95 -19.06
N ALA A 36 -5.97 -9.20 -19.40
CA ALA A 36 -5.88 -10.30 -18.43
C ALA A 36 -4.84 -10.01 -17.32
N ASN A 37 -3.75 -9.31 -17.65
CA ASN A 37 -2.75 -8.84 -16.70
C ASN A 37 -3.15 -7.54 -15.96
N GLY A 38 -4.34 -7.00 -16.23
CA GLY A 38 -4.86 -5.79 -15.60
C GLY A 38 -4.20 -4.49 -16.04
N LEU A 39 -3.44 -4.48 -17.13
CA LEU A 39 -2.75 -3.31 -17.67
C LEU A 39 -3.65 -2.45 -18.57
N THR A 40 -4.76 -3.02 -19.06
CA THR A 40 -5.61 -2.38 -20.07
C THR A 40 -7.09 -2.49 -19.73
N TRP A 41 -7.83 -1.38 -19.88
CA TRP A 41 -9.29 -1.42 -20.08
C TRP A 41 -9.59 -1.44 -21.57
N TYR A 42 -10.27 -2.50 -22.03
CA TYR A 42 -10.74 -2.61 -23.41
C TYR A 42 -11.90 -3.60 -23.49
N PRO A 43 -12.99 -3.28 -24.23
CA PRO A 43 -13.33 -1.98 -24.80
C PRO A 43 -13.81 -0.97 -23.73
N ILE A 44 -13.66 0.32 -24.05
CA ILE A 44 -14.23 1.44 -23.27
C ILE A 44 -15.14 2.31 -24.14
N ALA A 45 -16.03 3.06 -23.49
CA ALA A 45 -16.87 4.08 -24.12
C ALA A 45 -16.65 5.45 -23.45
N ILE A 46 -16.51 6.49 -24.25
CA ILE A 46 -16.46 7.88 -23.74
C ILE A 46 -17.89 8.31 -23.38
N ARG A 47 -18.09 8.77 -22.15
CA ARG A 47 -19.38 9.24 -21.61
C ARG A 47 -19.51 10.75 -21.56
N GLY A 48 -18.39 11.46 -21.47
CA GLY A 48 -18.37 12.92 -21.47
C GLY A 48 -16.95 13.46 -21.52
N SER A 49 -16.84 14.77 -21.76
CA SER A 49 -15.57 15.48 -21.62
C SER A 49 -15.79 16.90 -21.09
N GLU A 50 -14.84 17.38 -20.32
CA GLU A 50 -14.83 18.69 -19.68
C GLU A 50 -13.43 19.29 -19.74
N MET A 51 -13.33 20.63 -19.84
CA MET A 51 -12.03 21.28 -19.81
C MET A 51 -11.56 21.42 -18.36
N SER A 52 -10.34 21.00 -18.08
CA SER A 52 -9.75 21.03 -16.73
C SER A 52 -8.62 22.08 -16.63
N ARG A 53 -7.91 22.10 -15.49
CA ARG A 53 -6.89 23.10 -15.16
C ARG A 53 -5.75 23.06 -16.18
N GLY A 54 -5.41 24.21 -16.78
CA GLY A 54 -4.27 24.34 -17.71
C GLY A 54 -4.57 23.96 -19.18
N ASP A 55 -5.80 24.15 -19.65
CA ASP A 55 -6.25 23.85 -21.03
C ASP A 55 -6.20 22.35 -21.42
N TYR A 56 -6.06 21.45 -20.44
CA TYR A 56 -6.12 20.01 -20.65
C TYR A 56 -7.55 19.47 -20.63
N LEU A 57 -7.88 18.61 -21.60
CA LEU A 57 -9.17 17.96 -21.72
C LEU A 57 -9.30 16.78 -20.75
N THR A 58 -10.28 16.82 -19.86
CA THR A 58 -10.66 15.68 -19.03
C THR A 58 -11.78 14.90 -19.68
N VAL A 59 -11.59 13.60 -19.86
CA VAL A 59 -12.54 12.71 -20.53
C VAL A 59 -13.02 11.66 -19.54
N GLU A 60 -14.34 11.54 -19.40
CA GLU A 60 -14.99 10.48 -18.64
C GLU A 60 -15.22 9.27 -19.56
N MET A 61 -14.72 8.11 -19.12
CA MET A 61 -14.78 6.86 -19.87
C MET A 61 -15.36 5.77 -18.96
N GLU A 62 -16.04 4.82 -19.56
CA GLU A 62 -16.63 3.68 -18.87
C GLU A 62 -16.21 2.37 -19.55
N ARG A 63 -15.81 1.38 -18.75
CA ARG A 63 -15.53 0.04 -19.22
C ARG A 63 -16.84 -0.68 -19.53
N THR A 64 -16.96 -1.23 -20.74
CA THR A 64 -18.24 -1.81 -21.21
C THR A 64 -18.31 -3.34 -21.11
N SER A 65 -17.19 -4.02 -20.86
CA SER A 65 -17.16 -5.47 -20.63
C SER A 65 -15.98 -5.92 -19.77
N HIS A 66 -15.98 -7.20 -19.37
CA HIS A 66 -14.97 -7.80 -18.49
C HIS A 66 -14.84 -7.08 -17.14
N LEU A 67 -15.99 -6.71 -16.55
CA LEU A 67 -16.09 -5.88 -15.35
C LEU A 67 -15.47 -6.54 -14.10
N ASP A 68 -15.31 -7.86 -14.15
CA ASP A 68 -14.74 -8.76 -13.16
C ASP A 68 -13.20 -8.78 -13.15
N ILE A 69 -12.56 -8.35 -14.24
CA ILE A 69 -11.08 -8.37 -14.32
C ILE A 69 -10.49 -7.19 -13.55
N SER A 70 -9.69 -7.52 -12.54
CA SER A 70 -8.89 -6.56 -11.74
C SER A 70 -7.87 -5.81 -12.63
N HIS A 71 -7.60 -4.54 -12.29
CA HIS A 71 -6.74 -3.67 -13.09
C HIS A 71 -5.84 -2.77 -12.25
N GLN A 72 -4.84 -2.19 -12.92
CA GLN A 72 -3.83 -1.30 -12.33
C GLN A 72 -4.10 0.19 -12.60
N LEU A 73 -5.14 0.51 -13.37
CA LEU A 73 -5.60 1.89 -13.57
C LEU A 73 -6.08 2.47 -12.23
N ARG A 74 -5.29 3.39 -11.68
CA ARG A 74 -5.52 4.06 -10.39
C ARG A 74 -5.36 5.56 -10.59
N PHE A 75 -5.89 6.36 -9.68
CA PHE A 75 -5.62 7.79 -9.66
C PHE A 75 -4.13 8.12 -9.71
N GLY A 76 -3.77 9.15 -10.49
CA GLY A 76 -2.40 9.56 -10.71
C GLY A 76 -1.62 8.66 -11.66
N ALA A 77 -2.16 7.50 -12.06
CA ALA A 77 -1.51 6.65 -13.04
C ALA A 77 -1.43 7.38 -14.39
N SER A 78 -0.23 7.41 -14.96
CA SER A 78 -0.03 7.78 -16.35
C SER A 78 -0.70 6.73 -17.22
N VAL A 79 -1.48 7.17 -18.18
CA VAL A 79 -2.28 6.30 -19.06
C VAL A 79 -2.21 6.79 -20.49
N VAL A 80 -2.56 5.92 -21.42
CA VAL A 80 -2.70 6.28 -22.82
C VAL A 80 -4.03 5.76 -23.34
N LEU A 81 -4.85 6.70 -23.82
CA LEU A 81 -6.05 6.40 -24.60
C LEU A 81 -5.59 5.96 -25.98
N PHE A 82 -6.06 4.81 -26.45
CA PHE A 82 -5.72 4.30 -27.77
C PHE A 82 -6.94 3.80 -28.55
N SER A 83 -6.84 3.78 -29.87
CA SER A 83 -7.77 3.06 -30.76
C SER A 83 -7.16 1.73 -31.19
N ASN A 84 -7.93 0.65 -31.16
CA ASN A 84 -7.45 -0.65 -31.62
C ASN A 84 -7.44 -0.80 -33.16
N HIS A 85 -7.82 0.24 -33.92
CA HIS A 85 -7.69 0.25 -35.37
C HIS A 85 -6.24 0.51 -35.81
N ASP A 86 -5.56 1.49 -35.21
CA ASP A 86 -4.10 1.67 -35.31
C ASP A 86 -3.49 1.97 -33.92
N PRO A 87 -3.17 0.93 -33.12
CA PRO A 87 -2.72 1.11 -31.73
C PRO A 87 -1.39 1.83 -31.59
N LYS A 88 -0.59 1.95 -32.67
CA LYS A 88 0.73 2.59 -32.63
C LYS A 88 0.65 4.08 -32.90
N VAL A 89 -0.30 4.52 -33.72
CA VAL A 89 -0.46 5.93 -34.12
C VAL A 89 -1.58 6.61 -33.33
N ASP A 90 -2.71 5.94 -33.12
CA ASP A 90 -3.88 6.52 -32.46
C ASP A 90 -3.74 6.45 -30.95
N ARG A 91 -2.90 7.34 -30.39
CA ARG A 91 -2.58 7.36 -28.96
C ARG A 91 -2.56 8.78 -28.41
N VAL A 92 -3.17 8.98 -27.25
CA VAL A 92 -3.06 10.23 -26.48
C VAL A 92 -2.78 9.91 -25.02
N GLU A 93 -1.69 10.47 -24.50
CA GLU A 93 -1.32 10.34 -23.10
C GLU A 93 -2.23 11.19 -22.19
N GLY A 94 -2.43 10.70 -20.98
CA GLY A 94 -3.11 11.42 -19.92
C GLY A 94 -2.77 10.89 -18.55
N VAL A 95 -3.41 11.47 -17.55
CA VAL A 95 -3.30 11.04 -16.15
C VAL A 95 -4.69 10.76 -15.64
N VAL A 96 -4.87 9.65 -14.93
CA VAL A 96 -6.15 9.33 -14.27
C VAL A 96 -6.40 10.36 -13.17
N SER A 97 -7.44 11.18 -13.34
CA SER A 97 -7.86 12.19 -12.37
C SER A 97 -8.96 11.70 -11.44
N HIS A 98 -9.69 10.65 -11.81
CA HIS A 98 -10.67 10.02 -10.91
C HIS A 98 -10.96 8.60 -11.38
N GLN A 99 -11.26 7.68 -10.46
CA GLN A 99 -11.72 6.34 -10.78
C GLN A 99 -12.78 5.91 -9.76
N SER A 100 -13.92 5.44 -10.25
CA SER A 100 -15.04 4.98 -9.42
C SER A 100 -15.76 3.84 -10.13
N GLY A 101 -15.70 2.64 -9.52
CA GLY A 101 -16.23 1.42 -10.12
C GLY A 101 -15.69 1.18 -11.53
N HIS A 102 -16.59 1.18 -12.51
CA HIS A 102 -16.28 0.96 -13.93
C HIS A 102 -16.08 2.25 -14.73
N LYS A 103 -16.09 3.40 -14.06
CA LYS A 103 -15.88 4.72 -14.66
C LYS A 103 -14.53 5.29 -14.27
N ILE A 104 -13.90 5.97 -15.22
CA ILE A 104 -12.61 6.63 -15.03
C ILE A 104 -12.65 7.99 -15.71
N LYS A 105 -12.09 9.00 -15.05
CA LYS A 105 -11.78 10.29 -15.66
C LYS A 105 -10.30 10.38 -15.90
N VAL A 106 -9.92 10.75 -17.11
CA VAL A 106 -8.53 10.92 -17.52
C VAL A 106 -8.36 12.34 -18.04
N THR A 107 -7.42 13.07 -17.46
CA THR A 107 -6.97 14.35 -17.99
C THR A 107 -5.93 14.08 -19.07
N LEU A 108 -6.33 14.24 -20.33
CA LEU A 108 -5.49 14.04 -21.50
C LEU A 108 -4.59 15.24 -21.76
N ARG A 109 -3.39 15.01 -22.27
CA ARG A 109 -2.43 16.03 -22.68
C ARG A 109 -2.77 16.62 -24.07
N THR A 110 -4.05 16.92 -24.29
CA THR A 110 -4.61 17.50 -25.52
C THR A 110 -5.72 18.49 -25.17
N ASP A 111 -5.97 19.45 -26.06
CA ASP A 111 -7.01 20.46 -25.95
C ASP A 111 -8.36 19.98 -26.56
N GLU A 112 -8.32 19.13 -27.58
CA GLU A 112 -9.51 18.49 -28.16
C GLU A 112 -9.34 16.96 -28.27
N LEU A 113 -10.48 16.24 -28.25
CA LEU A 113 -10.51 14.79 -28.49
C LEU A 113 -10.11 14.52 -29.94
N PRO A 114 -9.16 13.61 -30.22
CA PRO A 114 -8.78 13.27 -31.59
C PRO A 114 -9.95 12.72 -32.40
N ASP A 115 -9.94 12.91 -33.72
CA ASP A 115 -11.03 12.45 -34.59
C ASP A 115 -11.27 10.93 -34.50
N TRP A 116 -10.18 10.13 -34.41
CA TRP A 116 -10.24 8.67 -34.26
C TRP A 116 -10.91 8.22 -32.96
N SER A 117 -11.05 9.09 -31.95
CA SER A 117 -11.76 8.76 -30.71
C SER A 117 -13.25 8.50 -30.92
N ARG A 118 -13.78 8.78 -32.12
CA ARG A 118 -15.17 8.57 -32.51
C ARG A 118 -15.41 7.24 -33.25
N ASP A 119 -14.35 6.56 -33.67
CA ASP A 119 -14.41 5.39 -34.56
C ASP A 119 -14.57 4.05 -33.81
N GLY A 120 -14.76 4.11 -32.48
CA GLY A 120 -14.97 2.96 -31.61
C GLY A 120 -13.71 2.11 -31.38
N LYS A 121 -13.86 0.97 -30.68
CA LYS A 121 -12.76 0.08 -30.27
C LYS A 121 -11.64 0.80 -29.51
N LEU A 122 -12.04 1.65 -28.57
CA LEU A 122 -11.12 2.37 -27.71
C LEU A 122 -10.65 1.50 -26.56
N GLY A 123 -9.43 1.72 -26.11
CA GLY A 123 -8.89 1.18 -24.87
C GLY A 123 -8.05 2.20 -24.12
N LEU A 124 -7.75 1.88 -22.87
CA LEU A 124 -6.92 2.67 -21.99
C LEU A 124 -5.83 1.77 -21.41
N ASP A 125 -4.57 2.04 -21.75
CA ASP A 125 -3.41 1.34 -21.19
C ASP A 125 -2.81 2.13 -20.04
N VAL A 126 -2.35 1.43 -19.00
CA VAL A 126 -1.46 1.98 -17.98
C VAL A 126 -0.07 2.16 -18.59
N LEU A 127 0.51 3.35 -18.43
CA LEU A 127 1.90 3.64 -18.77
C LEU A 127 2.83 3.32 -17.60
N PHE A 128 4.10 3.13 -17.92
CA PHE A 128 5.16 3.02 -16.92
C PHE A 128 5.20 4.25 -16.00
N ASP A 129 5.30 4.01 -14.68
CA ASP A 129 5.32 5.07 -13.68
C ASP A 129 6.69 5.75 -13.59
N ASN A 130 6.98 6.63 -14.53
CA ASN A 130 8.19 7.46 -14.48
C ASN A 130 8.18 8.47 -13.32
N ASN A 131 6.99 8.96 -12.94
CA ASN A 131 6.86 10.05 -11.99
C ASN A 131 7.41 9.66 -10.61
N SER A 132 7.06 8.48 -10.10
CA SER A 132 7.59 8.02 -8.81
C SER A 132 9.13 7.94 -8.80
N TYR A 133 9.75 7.45 -9.88
CA TYR A 133 11.21 7.43 -10.00
C TYR A 133 11.80 8.83 -10.08
N ASP A 134 11.19 9.73 -10.85
CA ASP A 134 11.67 11.11 -10.98
C ASP A 134 11.61 11.85 -9.64
N GLU A 135 10.53 11.69 -8.88
CA GLU A 135 10.38 12.26 -7.53
C GLU A 135 11.44 11.73 -6.55
N MET A 136 11.67 10.41 -6.55
CA MET A 136 12.73 9.80 -5.74
C MET A 136 14.13 10.30 -6.14
N GLN A 137 14.42 10.39 -7.44
CA GLN A 137 15.70 10.91 -7.93
C GLN A 137 15.92 12.37 -7.56
N ASN A 138 14.87 13.20 -7.65
CA ASN A 138 14.92 14.61 -7.27
C ASN A 138 15.17 14.77 -5.77
N ALA A 139 14.49 14.00 -4.93
CA ALA A 139 14.74 13.99 -3.49
C ALA A 139 16.18 13.60 -3.16
N LEU A 140 16.72 12.54 -3.77
CA LEU A 140 18.12 12.14 -3.56
C LEU A 140 19.12 13.22 -4.00
N LYS A 141 18.86 13.91 -5.11
CA LYS A 141 19.70 15.03 -5.58
C LYS A 141 19.64 16.20 -4.59
N MET A 142 18.45 16.56 -4.10
CA MET A 142 18.27 17.61 -3.09
C MET A 142 18.98 17.26 -1.78
N ALA A 143 18.87 16.02 -1.31
CA ALA A 143 19.56 15.55 -0.10
C ALA A 143 21.10 15.56 -0.24
N ALA A 144 21.61 15.39 -1.47
CA ALA A 144 23.04 15.43 -1.77
C ALA A 144 23.60 16.85 -1.94
N SER A 145 22.75 17.84 -2.20
CA SER A 145 23.15 19.23 -2.39
C SER A 145 23.71 19.85 -1.10
N PRO A 146 24.68 20.77 -1.19
CA PRO A 146 25.14 21.54 -0.04
C PRO A 146 23.96 22.33 0.56
N PHE A 147 23.78 22.23 1.88
CA PHE A 147 22.79 23.01 2.60
C PHE A 147 23.34 24.42 2.86
N GLU A 148 22.53 25.46 2.60
CA GLU A 148 22.94 26.86 2.83
C GLU A 148 23.14 27.16 4.32
N LYS A 149 22.35 26.50 5.19
CA LYS A 149 22.47 26.58 6.65
C LYS A 149 22.76 25.19 7.22
N GLU A 150 23.53 25.15 8.29
CA GLU A 150 23.87 23.90 8.97
C GLU A 150 22.62 23.20 9.55
N GLU A 151 21.61 23.98 9.97
CA GLU A 151 20.32 23.48 10.47
C GLU A 151 19.52 22.71 9.41
N ASP A 152 19.57 23.14 8.15
CA ASP A 152 18.77 22.56 7.05
C ASP A 152 19.27 21.15 6.67
N GLY A 153 20.56 20.86 6.93
CA GLY A 153 21.18 19.56 6.70
C GLY A 153 21.23 18.65 7.93
N ARG A 154 20.80 19.12 9.10
CA ARG A 154 20.95 18.39 10.37
C ARG A 154 20.24 17.03 10.34
N LEU A 155 18.97 17.01 9.95
CA LEU A 155 18.19 15.78 9.89
C LEU A 155 18.82 14.78 8.91
N VAL A 156 19.28 15.25 7.75
CA VAL A 156 19.96 14.41 6.76
C VAL A 156 21.21 13.76 7.35
N ARG A 157 22.07 14.54 8.02
CA ARG A 157 23.29 14.06 8.69
C ARG A 157 22.99 13.03 9.78
N ILE A 158 21.90 13.20 10.53
CA ILE A 158 21.48 12.21 11.54
C ILE A 158 21.08 10.90 10.85
N LEU A 159 20.21 10.97 9.85
CA LEU A 159 19.71 9.77 9.16
C LEU A 159 20.78 9.04 8.34
N THR A 160 21.86 9.72 7.95
CA THR A 160 23.05 9.10 7.31
C THR A 160 24.11 8.63 8.30
N GLY A 161 23.96 8.90 9.60
CA GLY A 161 24.86 8.46 10.67
C GLY A 161 26.02 9.41 11.00
N ASP A 162 26.05 10.61 10.43
CA ASP A 162 27.09 11.62 10.69
C ASP A 162 26.87 12.37 12.01
N LEU A 163 25.64 12.37 12.56
CA LEU A 163 25.26 13.00 13.82
C LEU A 163 24.31 12.09 14.61
N SER A 164 24.27 12.26 15.93
CA SER A 164 23.29 11.58 16.80
C SER A 164 22.04 12.44 17.03
N PRO A 165 20.86 11.82 17.18
CA PRO A 165 19.63 12.53 17.53
C PRO A 165 19.68 13.10 18.95
N SER A 166 18.92 14.17 19.18
CA SER A 166 18.79 14.81 20.50
C SER A 166 17.37 14.69 21.06
N PHE A 167 17.26 14.74 22.39
CA PHE A 167 16.00 14.64 23.12
C PHE A 167 15.89 15.76 24.16
N ASN A 168 14.74 16.41 24.22
CA ASN A 168 14.42 17.45 25.20
C ASN A 168 13.95 16.83 26.52
N THR A 169 14.57 17.25 27.62
CA THR A 169 14.26 16.78 28.98
C THR A 169 13.14 17.56 29.66
N GLN A 170 12.73 18.72 29.11
CA GLN A 170 11.69 19.58 29.68
C GLN A 170 10.32 19.41 29.00
N THR A 171 10.13 18.34 28.24
CA THR A 171 8.89 18.10 27.49
C THR A 171 7.73 17.72 28.41
N HIS A 172 6.56 18.30 28.15
CA HIS A 172 5.35 17.96 28.89
C HIS A 172 4.85 16.57 28.50
N LEU A 173 4.92 15.61 29.42
CA LEU A 173 4.44 14.26 29.20
C LEU A 173 2.93 14.17 29.46
N TYR A 174 2.20 13.50 28.56
CA TYR A 174 0.77 13.29 28.68
C TYR A 174 0.51 11.84 29.06
N ARG A 175 -0.12 11.59 30.19
CA ARG A 175 -0.59 10.23 30.51
C ARG A 175 -1.83 9.90 29.68
N ILE A 176 -1.75 8.86 28.86
CA ILE A 176 -2.84 8.43 27.98
C ILE A 176 -3.39 7.10 28.52
N PRO A 177 -4.57 7.08 29.18
CA PRO A 177 -5.06 5.91 29.90
C PRO A 177 -5.33 4.66 29.04
N SER A 178 -5.52 4.84 27.73
CA SER A 178 -5.77 3.75 26.79
C SER A 178 -4.52 3.02 26.33
N LEU A 179 -3.33 3.51 26.67
CA LEU A 179 -2.04 2.92 26.28
C LEU A 179 -1.46 2.09 27.43
N ASN A 180 -0.79 0.99 27.08
CA ASN A 180 0.06 0.29 28.03
C ASN A 180 1.37 1.06 28.28
N GLU A 181 2.17 0.58 29.24
CA GLU A 181 3.40 1.25 29.67
C GLU A 181 4.40 1.46 28.53
N VAL A 182 4.63 0.44 27.70
CA VAL A 182 5.61 0.50 26.60
C VAL A 182 5.14 1.44 25.48
N GLN A 183 3.84 1.43 25.17
CA GLN A 183 3.24 2.38 24.22
C GLN A 183 3.32 3.82 24.75
N GLN A 184 3.13 4.03 26.06
CA GLN A 184 3.31 5.34 26.69
C GLN A 184 4.77 5.80 26.59
N ILE A 185 5.75 4.92 26.83
CA ILE A 185 7.18 5.22 26.64
C ILE A 185 7.47 5.62 25.20
N ALA A 186 6.85 4.95 24.22
CA ALA A 186 6.98 5.31 22.81
C ALA A 186 6.42 6.71 22.51
N VAL A 187 5.26 7.07 23.08
CA VAL A 187 4.70 8.43 22.99
C VAL A 187 5.65 9.46 23.63
N ASP A 188 6.16 9.19 24.82
CA ASP A 188 7.05 10.11 25.54
C ASP A 188 8.39 10.30 24.80
N LYS A 189 8.93 9.23 24.20
CA LYS A 189 10.10 9.29 23.32
C LYS A 189 9.82 10.14 22.08
N ILE A 190 8.66 9.98 21.45
CA ILE A 190 8.25 10.80 20.32
C ILE A 190 8.15 12.28 20.73
N LEU A 191 7.53 12.60 21.86
CA LEU A 191 7.36 13.98 22.31
C LEU A 191 8.70 14.63 22.65
N SER A 192 9.61 13.90 23.29
CA SER A 192 10.94 14.40 23.68
C SER A 192 11.92 14.52 22.51
N ALA A 193 11.79 13.72 21.44
CA ALA A 193 12.72 13.77 20.31
C ALA A 193 12.71 15.13 19.60
N THR A 194 13.89 15.68 19.35
CA THR A 194 14.05 16.89 18.54
C THR A 194 14.13 16.54 17.05
N ASP A 195 14.81 15.44 16.73
CA ASP A 195 15.20 15.11 15.35
C ASP A 195 14.57 13.78 14.86
N LEU A 196 14.74 12.70 15.63
CA LEU A 196 14.39 11.34 15.23
C LEU A 196 13.77 10.58 16.40
N ALA A 197 12.65 9.90 16.16
CA ALA A 197 12.12 8.84 17.01
C ALA A 197 11.68 7.65 16.16
N ILE A 198 11.81 6.44 16.71
CA ILE A 198 11.47 5.21 16.02
C ILE A 198 10.58 4.36 16.91
N VAL A 199 9.39 4.00 16.40
CA VAL A 199 8.50 3.01 17.01
C VAL A 199 8.62 1.71 16.23
N HIS A 200 9.35 0.75 16.77
CA HIS A 200 9.41 -0.60 16.24
C HIS A 200 8.18 -1.37 16.77
N GLY A 201 7.22 -1.62 15.88
CA GLY A 201 5.96 -2.25 16.25
C GLY A 201 5.78 -3.63 15.60
N PRO A 202 6.16 -4.73 16.28
CA PRO A 202 5.86 -6.09 15.86
C PRO A 202 4.36 -6.34 15.63
N PRO A 203 3.98 -7.46 14.98
CA PRO A 203 2.58 -7.78 14.68
C PRO A 203 1.68 -7.76 15.93
N GLY A 204 0.54 -7.09 15.83
CA GLY A 204 -0.48 -7.08 16.89
C GLY A 204 -0.18 -6.17 18.09
N THR A 205 0.90 -5.38 18.07
CA THR A 205 1.33 -4.55 19.23
C THR A 205 0.65 -3.18 19.34
N GLY A 206 -0.27 -2.85 18.42
CA GLY A 206 -0.97 -1.56 18.44
C GLY A 206 -0.15 -0.36 17.96
N LYS A 207 0.84 -0.57 17.08
CA LYS A 207 1.66 0.47 16.44
C LYS A 207 0.85 1.68 15.95
N THR A 208 -0.19 1.45 15.15
CA THR A 208 -1.05 2.52 14.62
C THR A 208 -1.79 3.27 15.74
N THR A 209 -2.24 2.56 16.78
CA THR A 209 -2.89 3.18 17.95
C THR A 209 -1.91 4.09 18.70
N THR A 210 -0.67 3.62 18.88
CA THR A 210 0.42 4.38 19.51
C THR A 210 0.74 5.65 18.73
N LEU A 211 0.89 5.53 17.41
CA LEU A 211 1.14 6.67 16.52
C LEU A 211 0.03 7.73 16.57
N VAL A 212 -1.23 7.30 16.51
CA VAL A 212 -2.39 8.20 16.54
C VAL A 212 -2.41 9.03 17.83
N GLN A 213 -2.17 8.37 18.97
CA GLN A 213 -2.07 9.06 20.27
C GLN A 213 -0.85 9.98 20.36
N ALA A 214 0.30 9.56 19.81
CA ALA A 214 1.50 10.40 19.75
C ALA A 214 1.29 11.66 18.90
N ILE A 215 0.65 11.54 17.72
CA ILE A 215 0.32 12.65 16.84
C ILE A 215 -0.63 13.63 17.53
N LYS A 216 -1.67 13.13 18.20
CA LYS A 216 -2.60 13.96 18.98
C LYS A 216 -1.88 14.72 20.09
N ALA A 217 -0.96 14.08 20.80
CA ALA A 217 -0.17 14.71 21.85
C ALA A 217 0.80 15.77 21.28
N LEU A 218 1.47 15.50 20.15
CA LEU A 218 2.35 16.45 19.46
C LEU A 218 1.61 17.70 19.00
N ILE A 219 0.44 17.55 18.38
CA ILE A 219 -0.38 18.69 17.93
C ILE A 219 -0.80 19.55 19.12
N LYS A 220 -1.12 18.92 20.26
CA LYS A 220 -1.47 19.62 21.49
C LYS A 220 -0.28 20.38 22.10
N GLN A 221 0.94 19.84 21.98
CA GLN A 221 2.16 20.43 22.55
C GLN A 221 2.73 21.54 21.67
N ASP A 222 2.93 21.27 20.38
CA ASP A 222 3.70 22.14 19.51
C ASP A 222 2.81 23.12 18.73
N HIS A 223 1.50 22.83 18.65
CA HIS A 223 0.52 23.55 17.83
C HIS A 223 0.95 23.68 16.35
N GLN A 224 1.74 22.71 15.88
CA GLN A 224 2.23 22.65 14.50
C GLN A 224 1.44 21.64 13.66
N GLN A 225 1.37 21.91 12.36
CA GLN A 225 0.84 20.95 11.38
C GLN A 225 1.81 19.78 11.20
N ILE A 226 1.26 18.57 11.12
CA ILE A 226 2.03 17.33 10.95
C ILE A 226 1.69 16.70 9.59
N LEU A 227 2.73 16.24 8.88
CA LEU A 227 2.59 15.42 7.68
C LEU A 227 2.72 13.94 8.05
N VAL A 228 1.69 13.16 7.79
CA VAL A 228 1.66 11.72 8.04
C VAL A 228 1.66 10.98 6.70
N VAL A 229 2.61 10.08 6.51
CA VAL A 229 2.79 9.37 5.25
C VAL A 229 3.01 7.88 5.44
N ALA A 230 2.70 7.11 4.41
CA ALA A 230 2.96 5.68 4.34
C ALA A 230 3.24 5.25 2.88
N PRO A 231 3.91 4.10 2.65
CA PRO A 231 4.19 3.63 1.30
C PRO A 231 2.93 3.19 0.52
N SER A 232 1.84 2.78 1.20
CA SER A 232 0.61 2.31 0.56
C SER A 232 -0.60 3.17 0.88
N ASN A 233 -1.51 3.34 -0.09
CA ASN A 233 -2.77 4.07 0.13
C ASN A 233 -3.60 3.46 1.27
N THR A 234 -3.65 2.13 1.40
CA THR A 234 -4.39 1.45 2.45
C THR A 234 -3.90 1.84 3.85
N ALA A 235 -2.58 1.98 4.04
CA ALA A 235 -2.01 2.41 5.31
C ALA A 235 -2.32 3.88 5.61
N VAL A 236 -2.24 4.76 4.59
CA VAL A 236 -2.61 6.17 4.72
C VAL A 236 -4.10 6.32 5.08
N ASP A 237 -4.97 5.56 4.42
CA ASP A 237 -6.41 5.60 4.65
C ASP A 237 -6.75 5.20 6.09
N LEU A 238 -6.17 4.11 6.59
CA LEU A 238 -6.35 3.67 7.99
C LEU A 238 -5.95 4.75 9.00
N LEU A 239 -4.79 5.39 8.79
CA LEU A 239 -4.34 6.48 9.66
C LEU A 239 -5.27 7.69 9.56
N SER A 240 -5.73 8.03 8.36
CA SER A 240 -6.64 9.16 8.12
C SER A 240 -7.93 9.01 8.91
N GLU A 241 -8.56 7.83 8.85
CA GLU A 241 -9.77 7.52 9.62
C GLU A 241 -9.51 7.59 11.12
N LYS A 242 -8.46 6.92 11.62
CA LYS A 242 -8.17 6.90 13.07
C LYS A 242 -7.84 8.26 13.64
N LEU A 243 -7.13 9.10 12.89
CA LEU A 243 -6.82 10.48 13.31
C LEU A 243 -8.07 11.36 13.33
N ALA A 244 -8.97 11.17 12.36
CA ALA A 244 -10.25 11.87 12.33
C ALA A 244 -11.19 11.43 13.46
N ASP A 245 -11.21 10.13 13.81
CA ASP A 245 -11.99 9.59 14.93
C ASP A 245 -11.53 10.17 16.29
N GLU A 246 -10.25 10.57 16.40
CA GLU A 246 -9.72 11.29 17.57
C GLU A 246 -10.08 12.80 17.59
N GLY A 247 -10.85 13.27 16.61
CA GLY A 247 -11.33 14.65 16.50
C GLY A 247 -10.33 15.62 15.86
N LEU A 248 -9.29 15.12 15.19
CA LEU A 248 -8.32 15.98 14.50
C LEU A 248 -8.84 16.43 13.13
N ASN A 249 -8.52 17.65 12.72
CA ASN A 249 -8.82 18.10 11.35
C ASN A 249 -7.80 17.51 10.36
N VAL A 250 -8.17 16.39 9.74
CA VAL A 250 -7.33 15.64 8.79
C VAL A 250 -7.66 16.00 7.35
N LEU A 251 -6.64 16.27 6.51
CA LEU A 251 -6.77 16.41 5.07
C LEU A 251 -6.04 15.27 4.34
N ARG A 252 -6.80 14.44 3.62
CA ARG A 252 -6.27 13.33 2.80
C ARG A 252 -5.93 13.82 1.40
N VAL A 253 -4.64 13.79 1.06
CA VAL A 253 -4.11 14.20 -0.25
C VAL A 253 -3.89 12.97 -1.12
N GLY A 254 -4.45 13.00 -2.33
CA GLY A 254 -4.52 11.85 -3.23
C GLY A 254 -5.76 11.00 -3.00
N ASN A 255 -6.01 10.03 -3.88
CA ASN A 255 -7.25 9.27 -3.81
C ASN A 255 -7.14 8.09 -2.84
N PRO A 256 -8.17 7.87 -2.00
CA PRO A 256 -8.27 6.68 -1.17
C PRO A 256 -8.25 5.40 -2.00
N ALA A 257 -7.64 4.34 -1.46
CA ALA A 257 -7.77 3.00 -2.01
C ALA A 257 -9.15 2.39 -1.67
N ARG A 258 -9.73 2.79 -0.53
CA ARG A 258 -11.05 2.34 -0.09
C ARG A 258 -12.08 3.43 -0.30
N VAL A 259 -13.23 3.04 -0.86
CA VAL A 259 -14.38 3.94 -1.04
C VAL A 259 -15.26 3.84 0.21
N SER A 260 -14.81 4.41 1.33
CA SER A 260 -15.68 4.67 2.48
C SER A 260 -16.17 6.13 2.42
N GLU A 261 -17.42 6.37 2.82
CA GLU A 261 -17.99 7.72 2.86
C GLU A 261 -17.15 8.61 3.80
N ARG A 262 -16.72 8.06 4.93
CA ARG A 262 -15.82 8.69 5.90
C ARG A 262 -14.49 9.13 5.26
N LEU A 263 -13.79 8.23 4.54
CA LEU A 263 -12.53 8.58 3.86
C LEU A 263 -12.75 9.63 2.79
N THR A 264 -13.84 9.52 2.04
CA THR A 264 -14.18 10.47 0.97
C THR A 264 -14.34 11.87 1.54
N ALA A 265 -15.02 12.03 2.68
CA ALA A 265 -15.18 13.30 3.37
C ALA A 265 -13.84 13.94 3.82
N LEU A 266 -12.79 13.13 4.02
CA LEU A 266 -11.45 13.63 4.37
C LEU A 266 -10.64 14.11 3.17
N THR A 267 -11.03 13.75 1.94
CA THR A 267 -10.29 14.10 0.72
C THR A 267 -10.37 15.60 0.41
N LEU A 268 -9.35 16.09 -0.29
CA LEU A 268 -9.33 17.47 -0.78
C LEU A 268 -10.59 17.81 -1.60
N ASP A 269 -10.97 16.94 -2.55
CA ASP A 269 -12.12 17.19 -3.44
C ASP A 269 -13.44 17.33 -2.66
N SER A 270 -13.68 16.46 -1.67
CA SER A 270 -14.90 16.54 -0.85
C SER A 270 -14.91 17.80 -0.01
N LYS A 271 -13.80 18.10 0.69
CA LYS A 271 -13.70 19.31 1.51
C LYS A 271 -13.78 20.59 0.69
N MET A 272 -13.23 20.57 -0.53
CA MET A 272 -13.43 21.64 -1.49
C MET A 272 -14.90 21.78 -1.77
N SER A 273 -15.63 20.72 -2.13
CA SER A 273 -17.06 20.77 -2.47
C SER A 273 -17.96 21.42 -1.40
N GLU A 274 -17.58 21.32 -0.13
CA GLU A 274 -18.28 21.89 1.03
C GLU A 274 -17.84 23.32 1.38
N HIS A 275 -16.75 23.82 0.78
CA HIS A 275 -16.21 25.13 1.07
C HIS A 275 -17.14 26.26 0.59
N SER A 276 -17.24 27.34 1.38
CA SER A 276 -18.15 28.47 1.14
C SER A 276 -17.97 29.12 -0.24
N SER A 277 -16.73 29.29 -0.69
CA SER A 277 -16.39 29.85 -2.01
C SER A 277 -16.67 28.93 -3.22
N MET A 278 -17.09 27.67 -3.02
CA MET A 278 -17.40 26.79 -4.17
C MET A 278 -18.59 27.24 -4.99
N LYS A 279 -19.59 27.85 -4.34
CA LYS A 279 -20.78 28.35 -5.04
C LYS A 279 -20.40 29.44 -6.04
N GLU A 280 -19.53 30.35 -5.62
CA GLU A 280 -18.95 31.39 -6.48
C GLU A 280 -18.14 30.78 -7.62
N MET A 281 -17.25 29.83 -7.33
CA MET A 281 -16.46 29.14 -8.35
C MET A 281 -17.35 28.43 -9.40
N LYS A 282 -18.43 27.77 -8.98
CA LYS A 282 -19.39 27.13 -9.89
C LYS A 282 -20.09 28.15 -10.79
N ASN A 283 -20.45 29.31 -10.25
CA ASN A 283 -21.06 30.39 -11.04
C ASN A 283 -20.09 30.96 -12.08
N LEU A 284 -18.83 31.21 -11.70
CA LEU A 284 -17.79 31.67 -12.62
C LEU A 284 -17.53 30.63 -13.74
N LYS A 285 -17.45 29.33 -13.40
CA LYS A 285 -17.32 28.26 -14.40
C LYS A 285 -18.49 28.24 -15.38
N LYS A 286 -19.73 28.42 -14.90
CA LYS A 286 -20.92 28.48 -15.76
C LYS A 286 -20.85 29.69 -16.70
N GLN A 287 -20.50 30.86 -16.19
CA GLN A 287 -20.35 32.08 -16.99
C GLN A 287 -19.27 31.94 -18.07
N ALA A 288 -18.10 31.39 -17.73
CA ALA A 288 -17.04 31.11 -18.71
C ALA A 288 -17.51 30.17 -19.84
N ASN A 289 -18.29 29.14 -19.49
CA ASN A 289 -18.83 28.21 -20.48
C ASN A 289 -19.89 28.88 -21.39
N GLU A 290 -20.69 29.81 -20.86
CA GLU A 290 -21.63 30.60 -21.66
C GLU A 290 -20.90 31.46 -22.70
N TYR A 291 -19.84 32.17 -22.30
CA TYR A 291 -18.99 32.93 -23.24
C TYR A 291 -18.34 32.03 -24.30
N LYS A 292 -17.86 30.85 -23.90
CA LYS A 292 -17.28 29.86 -24.82
C LYS A 292 -18.31 29.37 -25.83
N ASN A 293 -19.52 29.04 -25.38
CA ASN A 293 -20.62 28.60 -26.24
C ASN A 293 -21.05 29.69 -27.23
N LEU A 294 -21.10 30.96 -26.79
CA LEU A 294 -21.35 32.10 -27.69
C LEU A 294 -20.25 32.20 -28.75
N ALA A 295 -18.98 32.10 -28.36
CA ALA A 295 -17.85 32.16 -29.28
C ALA A 295 -17.87 31.01 -30.33
N HIS A 296 -18.37 29.83 -29.96
CA HIS A 296 -18.50 28.70 -30.87
C HIS A 296 -19.66 28.81 -31.88
N LYS A 297 -20.72 29.60 -31.58
CA LYS A 297 -21.83 29.84 -32.52
C LYS A 297 -21.40 30.60 -33.78
N TYR A 298 -20.29 31.35 -33.74
CA TYR A 298 -19.75 32.10 -34.88
C TYR A 298 -18.96 31.24 -35.89
N LYS A 299 -19.14 29.91 -35.94
CA LYS A 299 -18.46 29.02 -36.91
C LYS A 299 -19.30 28.79 -38.17
N ARG A 300 -19.00 29.50 -39.27
CA ARG A 300 -18.74 28.93 -40.63
C ARG A 300 -18.74 29.93 -41.80
N ASN A 301 -19.02 31.22 -41.63
CA ASN A 301 -19.10 32.14 -42.77
C ASN A 301 -18.83 33.62 -42.38
N PHE A 302 -17.75 34.20 -42.93
CA PHE A 302 -17.46 35.65 -43.14
C PHE A 302 -17.03 36.61 -41.98
N GLY A 303 -16.33 37.70 -42.36
CA GLY A 303 -16.22 39.02 -41.66
C GLY A 303 -15.05 39.29 -40.67
N LYS A 304 -14.24 40.36 -40.87
CA LYS A 304 -13.22 40.83 -39.88
C LYS A 304 -13.83 41.20 -38.51
N ALA A 305 -15.00 41.83 -38.49
CA ALA A 305 -15.67 42.28 -37.26
C ALA A 305 -16.15 41.11 -36.38
N GLU A 306 -16.67 40.04 -36.99
CA GLU A 306 -17.11 38.84 -36.28
C GLU A 306 -15.92 38.03 -35.74
N GLN A 307 -14.80 38.04 -36.46
CA GLN A 307 -13.54 37.48 -35.98
C GLN A 307 -13.02 38.20 -34.73
N GLU A 308 -13.11 39.53 -34.69
CA GLU A 308 -12.77 40.34 -33.51
C GLU A 308 -13.71 40.06 -32.33
N GLN A 309 -15.03 39.97 -32.55
CA GLN A 309 -15.98 39.62 -31.50
C GLN A 309 -15.73 38.23 -30.93
N ARG A 310 -15.46 37.24 -31.79
CA ARG A 310 -15.10 35.89 -31.35
C ARG A 310 -13.84 35.90 -30.47
N LYS A 311 -12.82 36.66 -30.87
CA LYS A 311 -11.58 36.80 -30.08
C LYS A 311 -11.85 37.45 -28.72
N ALA A 312 -12.70 38.47 -28.68
CA ALA A 312 -13.10 39.13 -27.43
C ALA A 312 -13.84 38.16 -26.48
N LEU A 313 -14.79 37.37 -27.00
CA LEU A 313 -15.53 36.39 -26.19
C LEU A 313 -14.61 35.30 -25.60
N PHE A 314 -13.65 34.80 -26.38
CA PHE A 314 -12.64 33.87 -25.86
C PHE A 314 -11.72 34.52 -24.82
N SER A 315 -11.33 35.78 -25.03
CA SER A 315 -10.54 36.53 -24.06
C SER A 315 -11.27 36.68 -22.72
N GLU A 316 -12.58 36.97 -22.76
CA GLU A 316 -13.39 37.10 -21.55
C GLU A 316 -13.56 35.74 -20.84
N ALA A 317 -13.85 34.68 -21.59
CA ALA A 317 -13.89 33.32 -21.05
C ALA A 317 -12.56 32.93 -20.38
N HIS A 318 -11.42 33.26 -21.00
CA HIS A 318 -10.09 32.98 -20.45
C HIS A 318 -9.82 33.77 -19.16
N LYS A 319 -10.23 35.04 -19.10
CA LYS A 319 -10.11 35.87 -17.89
C LYS A 319 -10.93 35.28 -16.73
N ILE A 320 -12.18 34.88 -16.98
CA ILE A 320 -13.01 34.24 -15.96
C ILE A 320 -12.40 32.90 -15.51
N MET A 321 -11.85 32.11 -16.45
CA MET A 321 -11.16 30.86 -16.09
C MET A 321 -9.91 31.10 -15.23
N LYS A 322 -9.20 32.21 -15.42
CA LYS A 322 -8.11 32.63 -14.53
C LYS A 322 -8.61 32.96 -13.13
N GLU A 323 -9.73 33.65 -13.00
CA GLU A 323 -10.38 33.93 -11.70
C GLU A 323 -10.87 32.65 -11.02
N VAL A 324 -11.42 31.69 -11.78
CA VAL A 324 -11.74 30.34 -11.28
C VAL A 324 -10.49 29.66 -10.70
N GLY A 325 -9.37 29.69 -11.42
CA GLY A 325 -8.12 29.09 -10.97
C GLY A 325 -7.56 29.75 -9.70
N ASN A 326 -7.69 31.08 -9.56
CA ASN A 326 -7.30 31.81 -8.35
C ASN A 326 -8.21 31.45 -7.17
N THR A 327 -9.51 31.37 -7.39
CA THR A 327 -10.49 30.98 -6.37
C THR A 327 -10.25 29.55 -5.90
N GLU A 328 -10.01 28.64 -6.84
CA GLU A 328 -9.66 27.25 -6.54
C GLU A 328 -8.38 27.16 -5.69
N GLN A 329 -7.34 27.91 -6.04
CA GLN A 329 -6.10 27.97 -5.27
C GLN A 329 -6.33 28.52 -3.86
N TYR A 330 -7.15 29.56 -3.72
CA TYR A 330 -7.55 30.10 -2.42
C TYR A 330 -8.24 29.05 -1.54
N ILE A 331 -9.20 28.30 -2.09
CA ILE A 331 -9.89 27.23 -1.35
C ILE A 331 -8.89 26.17 -0.88
N ILE A 332 -7.99 25.76 -1.77
CA ILE A 332 -6.95 24.77 -1.44
C ILE A 332 -6.06 25.28 -0.31
N ASP A 333 -5.57 26.52 -0.40
CA ASP A 333 -4.69 27.09 0.61
C ASP A 333 -5.40 27.28 1.96
N ASP A 334 -6.67 27.66 1.98
CA ASP A 334 -7.49 27.74 3.19
C ASP A 334 -7.64 26.37 3.86
N LEU A 335 -8.03 25.35 3.09
CA LEU A 335 -8.21 23.98 3.60
C LEU A 335 -6.89 23.37 4.12
N VAL A 336 -5.80 23.54 3.37
CA VAL A 336 -4.47 23.06 3.75
C VAL A 336 -3.99 23.77 5.02
N THR A 337 -4.21 25.09 5.14
CA THR A 337 -3.75 25.85 6.30
C THR A 337 -4.55 25.52 7.57
N LYS A 338 -5.84 25.23 7.44
CA LYS A 338 -6.71 24.83 8.57
C LYS A 338 -6.49 23.39 9.04
N ALA A 339 -5.92 22.52 8.20
CA ALA A 339 -5.68 21.13 8.56
C ALA A 339 -4.63 21.04 9.70
N GLN A 340 -4.90 20.21 10.70
CA GLN A 340 -3.91 19.89 11.73
C GLN A 340 -2.99 18.76 11.26
N VAL A 341 -3.55 17.84 10.48
CA VAL A 341 -2.81 16.72 9.90
C VAL A 341 -3.07 16.63 8.41
N ILE A 342 -2.00 16.48 7.64
CA ILE A 342 -2.07 16.15 6.23
C ILE A 342 -1.60 14.71 6.07
N THR A 343 -2.41 13.88 5.43
CA THR A 343 -2.09 12.47 5.17
C THR A 343 -1.88 12.23 3.68
N ALA A 344 -0.77 11.60 3.29
CA ALA A 344 -0.47 11.30 1.88
C ALA A 344 0.38 10.03 1.75
N THR A 345 0.56 9.49 0.53
CA THR A 345 1.63 8.51 0.31
C THR A 345 3.00 9.19 0.29
N LEU A 346 4.10 8.43 0.34
CA LEU A 346 5.46 8.99 0.27
C LEU A 346 5.63 9.91 -0.95
N VAL A 347 5.32 9.42 -2.16
CA VAL A 347 5.34 10.21 -3.39
C VAL A 347 4.23 11.26 -3.41
N GLY A 348 3.03 10.90 -2.92
CA GLY A 348 1.89 11.82 -2.81
C GLY A 348 2.13 13.03 -1.92
N SER A 349 3.13 12.98 -1.03
CA SER A 349 3.58 14.13 -0.25
C SER A 349 4.16 15.25 -1.12
N ASN A 350 4.51 14.97 -2.38
CA ASN A 350 4.90 15.98 -3.37
C ASN A 350 3.78 16.39 -4.33
N HIS A 351 2.52 16.08 -4.00
CA HIS A 351 1.38 16.60 -4.74
C HIS A 351 1.37 18.14 -4.75
N TYR A 352 0.94 18.76 -5.86
CA TYR A 352 1.03 20.20 -6.07
C TYR A 352 0.40 21.04 -4.95
N THR A 353 -0.62 20.50 -4.26
CA THR A 353 -1.29 21.10 -3.11
C THR A 353 -0.37 21.31 -1.91
N VAL A 354 0.60 20.42 -1.71
CA VAL A 354 1.45 20.37 -0.50
C VAL A 354 2.95 20.37 -0.80
N ARG A 355 3.35 20.34 -2.07
CA ARG A 355 4.76 20.23 -2.50
C ARG A 355 5.68 21.31 -1.91
N ASN A 356 5.18 22.54 -1.77
CA ASN A 356 5.94 23.70 -1.30
C ASN A 356 5.77 23.97 0.20
N ARG A 357 5.09 23.09 0.93
CA ARG A 357 4.88 23.22 2.38
C ARG A 357 6.04 22.57 3.13
N HIS A 358 6.43 23.21 4.22
CA HIS A 358 7.38 22.67 5.19
C HIS A 358 6.63 22.33 6.47
N PHE A 359 7.03 21.24 7.10
CA PHE A 359 6.42 20.72 8.31
C PHE A 359 7.42 20.76 9.45
N HIS A 360 6.94 20.89 10.68
CA HIS A 360 7.81 20.66 11.83
C HIS A 360 8.17 19.18 11.93
N THR A 361 7.15 18.32 11.81
CA THR A 361 7.27 16.87 11.99
C THR A 361 6.64 16.11 10.83
N VAL A 362 7.36 15.10 10.36
CA VAL A 362 6.85 14.06 9.46
C VAL A 362 6.77 12.74 10.21
N VAL A 363 5.65 12.03 10.07
CA VAL A 363 5.47 10.67 10.56
C VAL A 363 5.42 9.73 9.37
N ILE A 364 6.26 8.70 9.35
CA ILE A 364 6.28 7.67 8.30
C ILE A 364 5.88 6.34 8.92
N ASP A 365 4.64 5.89 8.65
CA ASP A 365 4.17 4.56 9.05
C ASP A 365 4.48 3.52 7.97
N GLU A 366 4.55 2.25 8.38
CA GLU A 366 5.01 1.13 7.56
C GLU A 366 6.36 1.39 6.88
N ALA A 367 7.27 2.10 7.55
CA ALA A 367 8.57 2.49 7.00
C ALA A 367 9.48 1.30 6.64
N GLY A 368 9.24 0.11 7.24
CA GLY A 368 9.92 -1.14 6.90
C GLY A 368 9.56 -1.68 5.50
N GLN A 369 8.51 -1.16 4.88
CA GLN A 369 8.08 -1.51 3.52
C GLN A 369 8.42 -0.42 2.49
N ALA A 370 9.08 0.66 2.91
CA ALA A 370 9.37 1.79 2.06
C ALA A 370 10.77 1.70 1.45
N LEU A 371 10.87 1.97 0.15
CA LEU A 371 12.16 2.25 -0.48
C LEU A 371 12.75 3.51 0.16
N GLU A 372 14.02 3.45 0.54
CA GLU A 372 14.73 4.58 1.13
C GLU A 372 14.69 5.85 0.26
N PRO A 373 14.90 5.78 -1.08
CA PRO A 373 14.71 6.95 -1.94
C PRO A 373 13.34 7.62 -1.82
N ALA A 374 12.26 6.86 -1.59
CA ALA A 374 10.92 7.41 -1.41
C ALA A 374 10.74 8.09 -0.05
N CYS A 375 11.43 7.63 1.00
CA CYS A 375 11.38 8.24 2.33
C CYS A 375 11.98 9.66 2.33
N TRP A 376 12.99 9.91 1.49
CA TRP A 376 13.61 11.24 1.40
C TRP A 376 12.65 12.34 0.88
N ILE A 377 11.62 11.99 0.10
CA ILE A 377 10.64 12.94 -0.45
C ILE A 377 9.94 13.75 0.69
N PRO A 378 9.30 13.11 1.69
CA PRO A 378 8.71 13.83 2.81
C PRO A 378 9.75 14.26 3.86
N VAL A 379 10.84 13.51 4.09
CA VAL A 379 11.86 13.85 5.10
C VAL A 379 12.48 15.22 4.85
N LEU A 380 12.78 15.56 3.59
CA LEU A 380 13.36 16.84 3.22
C LEU A 380 12.43 18.05 3.43
N LYS A 381 11.17 17.81 3.82
CA LYS A 381 10.19 18.86 4.13
C LYS A 381 10.05 19.11 5.63
N ALA A 382 10.81 18.40 6.47
CA ALA A 382 10.64 18.42 7.91
C ALA A 382 11.94 18.63 8.69
N LYS A 383 11.79 19.11 9.93
CA LYS A 383 12.89 19.21 10.91
C LYS A 383 13.03 17.95 11.75
N LYS A 384 11.92 17.24 11.96
CA LYS A 384 11.80 16.03 12.76
C LYS A 384 11.12 14.92 11.98
N VAL A 385 11.63 13.69 12.08
CA VAL A 385 10.99 12.49 11.53
C VAL A 385 10.68 11.48 12.63
N ILE A 386 9.50 10.87 12.52
CA ILE A 386 9.09 9.74 13.35
C ILE A 386 8.88 8.56 12.41
N PHE A 387 9.71 7.53 12.54
CA PHE A 387 9.48 6.28 11.83
C PHE A 387 8.66 5.34 12.68
N ALA A 388 7.70 4.68 12.05
CA ALA A 388 7.05 3.52 12.61
C ALA A 388 7.00 2.40 11.59
N GLY A 389 7.26 1.20 12.04
CA GLY A 389 7.27 0.04 11.18
C GLY A 389 7.85 -1.17 11.87
N ASP A 390 8.08 -2.20 11.07
CA ASP A 390 8.74 -3.42 11.50
C ASP A 390 9.68 -3.89 10.40
N HIS A 391 10.98 -3.77 10.64
CA HIS A 391 12.01 -4.17 9.70
C HIS A 391 12.26 -5.70 9.70
N CYS A 392 11.62 -6.44 10.62
CA CYS A 392 11.59 -7.91 10.64
C CYS A 392 10.44 -8.51 9.82
N GLN A 393 9.56 -7.68 9.23
CA GLN A 393 8.52 -8.08 8.27
C GLN A 393 8.97 -7.80 6.83
N LEU A 394 8.06 -7.84 5.85
CA LEU A 394 8.41 -7.68 4.42
C LEU A 394 9.15 -6.37 4.15
N SER A 395 10.29 -6.50 3.46
CA SER A 395 11.00 -5.39 2.81
C SER A 395 10.21 -4.85 1.60
N PRO A 396 10.55 -3.64 1.11
CA PRO A 396 10.00 -3.15 -0.15
C PRO A 396 10.26 -4.13 -1.30
N THR A 397 9.29 -4.25 -2.22
CA THR A 397 9.48 -5.01 -3.46
C THR A 397 10.50 -4.31 -4.36
N VAL A 398 11.63 -4.97 -4.61
CA VAL A 398 12.67 -4.54 -5.57
C VAL A 398 12.69 -5.53 -6.73
N LYS A 399 12.48 -5.05 -7.95
CA LYS A 399 12.37 -5.86 -9.17
C LYS A 399 13.75 -6.31 -9.66
N SER A 400 14.77 -5.45 -9.53
CA SER A 400 16.14 -5.77 -9.86
C SER A 400 16.82 -6.54 -8.74
N ASN A 401 17.10 -7.83 -8.99
CA ASN A 401 17.90 -8.66 -8.09
C ASN A 401 19.29 -8.06 -7.82
N VAL A 402 19.86 -7.35 -8.81
CA VAL A 402 21.15 -6.66 -8.66
C VAL A 402 21.02 -5.48 -7.71
N ALA A 403 20.01 -4.63 -7.89
CA ALA A 403 19.79 -3.49 -7.00
C ALA A 403 19.46 -3.94 -5.56
N ALA A 404 18.63 -4.99 -5.42
CA ALA A 404 18.29 -5.59 -4.14
C ALA A 404 19.53 -6.07 -3.38
N ARG A 405 20.38 -6.90 -4.01
CA ARG A 405 21.62 -7.42 -3.41
C ARG A 405 22.61 -6.32 -3.03
N ASN A 406 22.62 -5.22 -3.77
CA ASN A 406 23.51 -4.08 -3.50
C ASN A 406 22.97 -3.09 -2.46
N GLY A 407 21.83 -3.40 -1.84
CA GLY A 407 21.30 -2.70 -0.65
C GLY A 407 20.06 -1.85 -0.88
N LEU A 408 19.39 -1.93 -2.04
CA LEU A 408 18.14 -1.17 -2.27
C LEU A 408 16.97 -1.73 -1.45
N SER A 409 17.02 -3.00 -1.04
CA SER A 409 16.01 -3.64 -0.18
C SER A 409 16.16 -3.29 1.31
N THR A 410 17.32 -2.75 1.72
CA THR A 410 17.56 -2.26 3.08
C THR A 410 16.87 -0.91 3.24
N THR A 411 15.91 -0.83 4.16
CA THR A 411 15.10 0.39 4.34
C THR A 411 15.82 1.45 5.15
N LEU A 412 15.37 2.70 5.04
CA LEU A 412 15.86 3.79 5.89
C LEU A 412 15.57 3.53 7.37
N LEU A 413 14.42 2.91 7.68
CA LEU A 413 14.08 2.46 9.03
C LEU A 413 15.14 1.48 9.57
N GLU A 414 15.46 0.44 8.80
CA GLU A 414 16.43 -0.59 9.19
C GLU A 414 17.82 0.01 9.45
N LYS A 415 18.26 0.94 8.60
CA LYS A 415 19.52 1.69 8.81
C LYS A 415 19.48 2.53 10.08
N CYS A 416 18.40 3.27 10.31
CA CYS A 416 18.30 4.16 11.47
C CYS A 416 18.17 3.39 12.79
N VAL A 417 17.53 2.21 12.78
CA VAL A 417 17.49 1.31 13.94
C VAL A 417 18.90 0.87 14.32
N ALA A 418 19.73 0.51 13.33
CA ALA A 418 21.12 0.11 13.58
C ALA A 418 22.02 1.27 14.00
N LEU A 419 21.81 2.47 13.42
CA LEU A 419 22.64 3.65 13.71
C LEU A 419 22.30 4.32 15.04
N HIS A 420 21.02 4.35 15.43
CA HIS A 420 20.51 5.14 16.56
C HIS A 420 19.59 4.32 17.47
N PRO A 421 20.10 3.26 18.14
CA PRO A 421 19.30 2.42 19.03
C PRO A 421 18.64 3.21 20.17
N GLU A 422 19.21 4.35 20.59
CA GLU A 422 18.66 5.25 21.61
C GLU A 422 17.34 5.94 21.21
N ALA A 423 17.06 6.01 19.91
CA ALA A 423 15.84 6.56 19.35
C ALA A 423 14.73 5.50 19.17
N VAL A 424 15.04 4.22 19.38
CA VAL A 424 14.12 3.10 19.14
C VAL A 424 13.35 2.73 20.40
N VAL A 425 12.05 2.55 20.26
CA VAL A 425 11.19 1.88 21.25
C VAL A 425 10.51 0.69 20.59
N LEU A 426 10.80 -0.51 21.10
CA LEU A 426 10.15 -1.74 20.69
C LEU A 426 8.85 -1.91 21.47
N LEU A 427 7.72 -2.06 20.77
CA LEU A 427 6.46 -2.43 21.42
C LEU A 427 6.46 -3.94 21.72
N GLU A 428 6.42 -4.31 22.99
CA GLU A 428 6.59 -5.71 23.41
C GLU A 428 5.27 -6.49 23.49
N GLU A 429 4.19 -5.84 23.92
CA GLU A 429 2.92 -6.53 24.18
C GLU A 429 2.00 -6.57 22.96
N GLN A 430 1.59 -7.77 22.55
CA GLN A 430 0.72 -8.02 21.40
C GLN A 430 -0.68 -8.51 21.80
N TYR A 431 -1.68 -8.13 21.01
CA TYR A 431 -3.11 -8.33 21.28
C TYR A 431 -3.82 -9.18 20.20
N ARG A 432 -3.05 -9.95 19.42
CA ARG A 432 -3.56 -10.72 18.27
C ARG A 432 -3.51 -12.23 18.53
N MET A 433 -2.32 -12.73 18.82
CA MET A 433 -1.95 -14.14 18.71
C MET A 433 -2.04 -14.83 20.07
N ASN A 434 -2.39 -16.11 20.04
CA ASN A 434 -2.04 -17.04 21.10
C ASN A 434 -0.52 -17.04 21.36
N GLU A 435 -0.11 -17.32 22.59
CA GLU A 435 1.29 -17.38 23.00
C GLU A 435 2.11 -18.41 22.18
N GLN A 436 1.56 -19.60 21.91
CA GLN A 436 2.20 -20.62 21.09
C GLN A 436 2.38 -20.17 19.63
N ILE A 437 1.41 -19.44 19.07
CA ILE A 437 1.52 -18.87 17.70
C ILE A 437 2.63 -17.79 17.66
N MET A 438 2.68 -16.93 18.68
CA MET A 438 3.66 -15.85 18.78
C MET A 438 5.08 -16.37 19.01
N GLY A 439 5.26 -17.42 19.82
CA GLY A 439 6.53 -17.78 20.44
C GLY A 439 7.69 -17.97 19.46
N TYR A 440 7.47 -18.69 18.34
CA TYR A 440 8.55 -18.89 17.37
C TYR A 440 8.98 -17.59 16.69
N SER A 441 8.03 -16.76 16.28
CA SER A 441 8.32 -15.43 15.72
C SER A 441 9.05 -14.54 16.72
N SER A 442 8.63 -14.55 18.00
CA SER A 442 9.28 -13.80 19.08
C SER A 442 10.75 -14.18 19.22
N ARG A 443 11.04 -15.49 19.29
CA ARG A 443 12.40 -16.03 19.42
C ARG A 443 13.32 -15.64 18.28
N ILE A 444 12.86 -15.83 17.04
CA ILE A 444 13.72 -15.67 15.86
C ILE A 444 13.91 -14.19 15.47
N PHE A 445 12.86 -13.37 15.58
CA PHE A 445 12.87 -12.01 15.01
C PHE A 445 12.93 -10.89 16.05
N TYR A 446 12.64 -11.19 17.31
CA TYR A 446 12.45 -10.17 18.35
C TYR A 446 13.11 -10.53 19.68
N GLU A 447 14.09 -11.44 19.67
CA GLU A 447 14.91 -11.81 20.84
C GLU A 447 14.07 -12.20 22.07
N ASP A 448 12.96 -12.91 21.86
CA ASP A 448 11.99 -13.31 22.90
C ASP A 448 11.38 -12.13 23.69
N LYS A 449 11.45 -10.90 23.17
CA LYS A 449 10.89 -9.70 23.83
C LYS A 449 9.37 -9.57 23.67
N MET A 450 8.75 -10.25 22.72
CA MET A 450 7.30 -10.16 22.55
C MET A 450 6.54 -10.92 23.64
N LYS A 451 5.46 -10.31 24.13
CA LYS A 451 4.58 -10.85 25.19
C LYS A 451 3.14 -10.85 24.69
N ALA A 452 2.43 -11.96 24.89
CA ALA A 452 1.01 -12.02 24.60
C ALA A 452 0.20 -11.37 25.73
N HIS A 453 -0.65 -10.41 25.39
CA HIS A 453 -1.58 -9.84 26.38
C HIS A 453 -2.52 -10.94 26.90
N ALA A 454 -2.91 -10.85 28.18
CA ALA A 454 -3.73 -11.86 28.86
C ALA A 454 -5.04 -12.21 28.11
N SER A 455 -5.60 -11.27 27.35
CA SER A 455 -6.82 -11.50 26.54
C SER A 455 -6.64 -12.42 25.34
N VAL A 456 -5.40 -12.68 24.92
CA VAL A 456 -5.09 -13.52 23.75
C VAL A 456 -4.14 -14.66 24.05
N ALA A 457 -3.33 -14.57 25.11
CA ALA A 457 -2.28 -15.54 25.44
C ALA A 457 -2.75 -17.00 25.39
N THR A 458 -3.89 -17.30 26.00
CA THR A 458 -4.47 -18.66 26.07
C THR A 458 -5.65 -18.86 25.11
N ARG A 459 -5.83 -17.98 24.13
CA ARG A 459 -6.98 -18.05 23.22
C ARG A 459 -6.81 -19.21 22.24
N VAL A 460 -7.71 -20.17 22.28
CA VAL A 460 -7.75 -21.33 21.36
C VAL A 460 -8.95 -21.23 20.42
N LEU A 461 -8.95 -22.03 19.35
CA LEU A 461 -10.09 -22.14 18.44
C LEU A 461 -11.25 -22.93 19.08
N MET A 462 -10.93 -24.08 19.65
CA MET A 462 -11.82 -25.00 20.37
C MET A 462 -11.03 -25.61 21.55
N GLU A 463 -11.73 -26.03 22.62
CA GLU A 463 -11.09 -26.71 23.74
C GLU A 463 -10.46 -28.04 23.30
N GLY A 464 -9.24 -28.32 23.77
CA GLY A 464 -8.52 -29.55 23.43
C GLY A 464 -7.81 -29.53 22.07
N GLU A 465 -7.77 -28.38 21.37
CA GLU A 465 -6.98 -28.22 20.16
C GLU A 465 -5.72 -27.37 20.36
N GLU A 466 -4.63 -27.80 19.75
CA GLU A 466 -3.39 -27.02 19.71
C GLU A 466 -3.52 -25.78 18.82
N PRO A 467 -3.09 -24.59 19.27
CA PRO A 467 -3.10 -23.36 18.46
C PRO A 467 -2.19 -23.39 17.23
N VAL A 468 -1.17 -24.25 17.22
CA VAL A 468 -0.21 -24.38 16.12
C VAL A 468 -0.07 -25.83 15.74
N GLU A 469 -0.23 -26.13 14.45
CA GLU A 469 -0.02 -27.45 13.88
C GLU A 469 0.93 -27.38 12.69
N PHE A 470 1.86 -28.34 12.62
CA PHE A 470 2.64 -28.62 11.42
C PHE A 470 2.25 -29.99 10.91
N VAL A 471 1.67 -30.05 9.71
CA VAL A 471 1.25 -31.30 9.06
C VAL A 471 2.28 -31.66 8.01
N ASP A 472 3.08 -32.68 8.32
CA ASP A 472 4.18 -33.13 7.49
C ASP A 472 3.69 -34.00 6.33
N THR A 473 4.07 -33.60 5.11
CA THR A 473 3.77 -34.34 3.87
C THR A 473 4.95 -35.19 3.37
N ALA A 474 6.05 -35.25 4.14
CA ALA A 474 7.20 -36.08 3.79
C ALA A 474 6.80 -37.55 3.62
N GLY A 475 7.24 -38.14 2.50
CA GLY A 475 6.93 -39.53 2.17
C GLY A 475 5.52 -39.79 1.65
N CYS A 476 4.65 -38.78 1.51
CA CYS A 476 3.30 -38.93 0.94
C CYS A 476 3.26 -38.95 -0.60
N GLY A 477 4.41 -38.72 -1.26
CA GLY A 477 4.48 -38.64 -2.73
C GLY A 477 3.86 -37.37 -3.31
N PHE A 478 3.80 -36.28 -2.54
CA PHE A 478 3.27 -35.00 -3.00
C PHE A 478 4.37 -34.25 -3.76
N GLU A 479 4.37 -34.35 -5.08
CA GLU A 479 5.42 -33.82 -5.94
C GLU A 479 5.13 -32.40 -6.42
N GLU A 480 6.12 -31.51 -6.27
CA GLU A 480 6.03 -30.16 -6.82
C GLU A 480 6.13 -30.15 -8.36
N LYS A 481 5.42 -29.23 -9.01
CA LYS A 481 5.43 -29.03 -10.46
C LYS A 481 5.80 -27.58 -10.77
N LEU A 482 6.62 -27.40 -11.80
CA LEU A 482 6.98 -26.06 -12.30
C LEU A 482 5.98 -25.65 -13.39
N GLU A 483 5.23 -24.58 -13.15
CA GLU A 483 4.26 -24.02 -14.10
C GLU A 483 4.67 -22.59 -14.49
N GLY A 484 5.33 -22.48 -15.65
CA GLY A 484 5.90 -21.22 -16.12
C GLY A 484 7.03 -20.77 -15.20
N THR A 485 6.84 -19.67 -14.48
CA THR A 485 7.84 -19.07 -13.56
C THR A 485 7.51 -19.29 -12.08
N SER A 486 6.50 -20.11 -11.76
CA SER A 486 6.04 -20.38 -10.39
C SER A 486 5.87 -21.88 -10.16
N THR A 487 5.78 -22.28 -8.89
CA THR A 487 5.63 -23.68 -8.48
C THR A 487 4.20 -23.96 -8.02
N THR A 488 3.72 -25.18 -8.24
CA THR A 488 2.49 -25.77 -7.70
C THR A 488 2.79 -27.11 -7.05
N ASN A 489 1.92 -27.56 -6.14
CA ASN A 489 1.90 -28.90 -5.60
C ASN A 489 0.43 -29.32 -5.51
N PRO A 490 -0.09 -29.98 -6.56
CA PRO A 490 -1.51 -30.35 -6.65
C PRO A 490 -1.99 -31.21 -5.48
N GLU A 491 -1.19 -32.19 -5.10
CA GLU A 491 -1.50 -33.16 -4.06
C GLU A 491 -1.53 -32.49 -2.67
N GLU A 492 -0.58 -31.60 -2.37
CA GLU A 492 -0.62 -30.75 -1.17
C GLU A 492 -1.88 -29.86 -1.17
N GLY A 493 -2.26 -29.29 -2.32
CA GLY A 493 -3.44 -28.44 -2.45
C GLY A 493 -4.74 -29.18 -2.14
N VAL A 494 -4.89 -30.40 -2.68
CA VAL A 494 -6.05 -31.27 -2.40
C VAL A 494 -6.08 -31.65 -0.92
N PHE A 495 -4.93 -32.05 -0.37
CA PHE A 495 -4.82 -32.41 1.04
C PHE A 495 -5.19 -31.24 1.96
N LEU A 496 -4.69 -30.03 1.67
CA LEU A 496 -5.01 -28.82 2.41
C LEU A 496 -6.52 -28.59 2.47
N MET A 497 -7.21 -28.71 1.34
CA MET A 497 -8.67 -28.54 1.30
C MET A 497 -9.41 -29.65 2.06
N LYS A 498 -8.93 -30.89 2.01
CA LYS A 498 -9.48 -31.98 2.83
C LYS A 498 -9.33 -31.67 4.33
N HIS A 499 -8.13 -31.30 4.78
CA HIS A 499 -7.86 -30.96 6.17
C HIS A 499 -8.68 -29.75 6.64
N LEU A 500 -8.79 -28.72 5.79
CA LEU A 500 -9.63 -27.55 6.05
C LEU A 500 -11.10 -27.92 6.19
N THR A 501 -11.61 -28.81 5.32
CA THR A 501 -13.00 -29.29 5.38
C THR A 501 -13.27 -30.03 6.69
N GLN A 502 -12.36 -30.89 7.14
CA GLN A 502 -12.46 -31.56 8.43
C GLN A 502 -12.48 -30.57 9.61
N LEU A 503 -11.63 -29.53 9.59
CA LEU A 503 -11.66 -28.48 10.62
C LEU A 503 -12.98 -27.70 10.59
N VAL A 504 -13.45 -27.29 9.43
CA VAL A 504 -14.71 -26.56 9.26
C VAL A 504 -15.89 -27.38 9.78
N ASN A 505 -15.93 -28.68 9.52
CA ASN A 505 -16.96 -29.57 10.03
C ASN A 505 -16.90 -29.68 11.57
N ARG A 506 -15.71 -29.82 12.17
CA ARG A 506 -15.57 -29.81 13.64
C ARG A 506 -16.02 -28.49 14.28
N VAL A 507 -15.66 -27.35 13.69
CA VAL A 507 -16.10 -26.03 14.19
C VAL A 507 -17.61 -25.89 14.05
N LYS A 508 -18.20 -26.35 12.95
CA LYS A 508 -19.65 -26.38 12.76
C LYS A 508 -20.35 -27.25 13.81
N ASP A 509 -19.81 -28.45 14.07
CA ASP A 509 -20.38 -29.41 15.02
C ASP A 509 -20.29 -28.91 16.48
N SER A 510 -19.39 -27.96 16.76
CA SER A 510 -19.35 -27.24 18.05
C SER A 510 -20.52 -26.28 18.29
N GLY A 511 -21.40 -26.09 17.28
CA GLY A 511 -22.63 -25.30 17.40
C GLY A 511 -22.46 -23.81 17.06
N VAL A 512 -21.33 -23.40 16.47
CA VAL A 512 -21.11 -22.01 16.05
C VAL A 512 -22.03 -21.64 14.88
N ALA A 513 -22.78 -20.56 15.02
CA ALA A 513 -23.62 -20.05 13.95
C ALA A 513 -22.78 -19.54 12.77
N LEU A 514 -23.32 -19.64 11.56
CA LEU A 514 -22.66 -19.18 10.32
C LEU A 514 -22.19 -17.71 10.39
N ALA A 515 -22.97 -16.84 11.02
CA ALA A 515 -22.65 -15.43 11.19
C ALA A 515 -21.37 -15.21 12.01
N ASP A 516 -21.20 -16.01 13.07
CA ASP A 516 -20.10 -15.97 14.03
C ASP A 516 -18.96 -16.93 13.65
N PHE A 517 -19.04 -17.55 12.47
CA PHE A 517 -18.04 -18.49 12.02
C PHE A 517 -16.66 -17.82 11.92
N PRO A 518 -15.59 -18.46 12.43
CA PRO A 518 -14.25 -17.91 12.42
C PRO A 518 -13.80 -17.54 11.01
N THR A 519 -13.09 -16.42 10.89
CA THR A 519 -12.52 -16.01 9.61
C THR A 519 -11.28 -16.84 9.27
N ILE A 520 -11.13 -17.23 8.00
CA ILE A 520 -10.09 -18.16 7.54
C ILE A 520 -9.23 -17.50 6.45
N ALA A 521 -7.92 -17.69 6.53
CA ALA A 521 -7.02 -17.48 5.40
C ALA A 521 -6.34 -18.78 4.99
N VAL A 522 -6.29 -19.00 3.68
CA VAL A 522 -5.41 -20.00 3.05
C VAL A 522 -4.34 -19.24 2.30
N ILE A 523 -3.10 -19.43 2.71
CA ILE A 523 -1.95 -18.68 2.22
C ILE A 523 -0.96 -19.64 1.57
N SER A 524 -0.40 -19.24 0.44
CA SER A 524 0.76 -19.92 -0.16
C SER A 524 1.77 -18.90 -0.69
N PRO A 525 3.08 -19.18 -0.64
CA PRO A 525 4.09 -18.29 -1.21
C PRO A 525 4.01 -18.18 -2.74
N TYR A 526 3.42 -19.17 -3.41
CA TYR A 526 3.46 -19.30 -4.87
C TYR A 526 2.12 -18.93 -5.52
N LYS A 527 2.17 -18.03 -6.51
CA LYS A 527 0.97 -17.50 -7.16
C LYS A 527 0.16 -18.59 -7.87
N GLN A 528 0.83 -19.55 -8.53
CA GLN A 528 0.13 -20.65 -9.19
C GLN A 528 -0.52 -21.60 -8.19
N GLN A 529 0.11 -21.87 -7.04
CA GLN A 529 -0.53 -22.63 -5.96
C GLN A 529 -1.79 -21.93 -5.45
N VAL A 530 -1.76 -20.59 -5.32
CA VAL A 530 -2.95 -19.81 -4.94
C VAL A 530 -4.07 -19.94 -5.96
N TYR A 531 -3.77 -20.00 -7.27
CA TYR A 531 -4.80 -20.22 -8.29
C TYR A 531 -5.41 -21.62 -8.20
N LEU A 532 -4.58 -22.64 -8.06
CA LEU A 532 -5.04 -24.00 -7.81
C LEU A 532 -5.94 -24.06 -6.56
N LEU A 533 -5.51 -23.47 -5.44
CA LEU A 533 -6.29 -23.47 -4.20
C LEU A 533 -7.62 -22.73 -4.37
N LYS A 534 -7.68 -21.66 -5.18
CA LYS A 534 -8.96 -21.00 -5.50
C LYS A 534 -9.87 -21.92 -6.31
N GLU A 535 -9.34 -22.63 -7.29
CA GLU A 535 -10.10 -23.60 -8.07
C GLU A 535 -10.62 -24.75 -7.21
N LEU A 536 -9.77 -25.31 -6.34
CA LEU A 536 -10.18 -26.36 -5.41
C LEU A 536 -11.25 -25.88 -4.42
N LEU A 537 -11.17 -24.64 -3.92
CA LEU A 537 -12.20 -24.06 -3.07
C LEU A 537 -13.55 -23.95 -3.79
N LEU A 538 -13.56 -23.50 -5.05
CA LEU A 538 -14.78 -23.40 -5.86
C LEU A 538 -15.44 -24.77 -6.09
N ASN A 539 -14.63 -25.83 -6.13
CA ASN A 539 -15.07 -27.20 -6.32
C ASN A 539 -15.32 -27.97 -5.00
N ALA A 540 -15.33 -27.28 -3.85
CA ALA A 540 -15.59 -27.87 -2.53
C ALA A 540 -16.92 -27.37 -1.94
N PRO A 541 -18.06 -28.05 -2.19
CA PRO A 541 -19.38 -27.58 -1.77
C PRO A 541 -19.51 -27.29 -0.27
N GLU A 542 -18.84 -28.08 0.58
CA GLU A 542 -18.86 -27.91 2.03
C GLU A 542 -18.18 -26.60 2.48
N LEU A 543 -17.09 -26.21 1.81
CA LEU A 543 -16.37 -24.97 2.08
C LEU A 543 -17.04 -23.76 1.43
N MET A 544 -17.70 -23.94 0.29
CA MET A 544 -18.38 -22.86 -0.43
C MET A 544 -19.52 -22.22 0.36
N VAL A 545 -20.10 -22.93 1.34
CA VAL A 545 -21.05 -22.37 2.31
C VAL A 545 -20.43 -21.21 3.12
N TYR A 546 -19.11 -21.23 3.31
CA TYR A 546 -18.32 -20.25 4.07
C TYR A 546 -17.41 -19.41 3.18
N ALA A 547 -17.70 -19.31 1.87
CA ALA A 547 -16.82 -18.62 0.91
C ALA A 547 -16.56 -17.15 1.27
N ASP A 548 -17.49 -16.47 1.94
CA ASP A 548 -17.33 -15.10 2.45
C ASP A 548 -16.37 -15.00 3.66
N LYS A 549 -16.16 -16.10 4.38
CA LYS A 549 -15.24 -16.21 5.52
C LYS A 549 -13.84 -16.69 5.13
N ILE A 550 -13.69 -17.32 3.95
CA ILE A 550 -12.43 -17.92 3.48
C ILE A 550 -11.76 -17.02 2.44
N ALA A 551 -10.52 -16.58 2.73
CA ALA A 551 -9.70 -15.83 1.78
C ALA A 551 -8.48 -16.65 1.34
N VAL A 552 -8.31 -16.87 0.03
CA VAL A 552 -7.17 -17.59 -0.56
C VAL A 552 -6.24 -16.60 -1.26
N ASN A 553 -5.00 -16.45 -0.78
CA ASN A 553 -4.10 -15.36 -1.20
C ASN A 553 -2.62 -15.71 -1.08
N THR A 554 -1.73 -14.89 -1.65
CA THR A 554 -0.29 -15.00 -1.39
C THR A 554 0.07 -14.33 -0.07
N ILE A 555 1.26 -14.61 0.46
CA ILE A 555 1.75 -13.97 1.70
C ILE A 555 1.73 -12.44 1.55
N ASP A 556 2.29 -11.93 0.45
CA ASP A 556 2.43 -10.50 0.17
C ASP A 556 1.06 -9.79 0.09
N SER A 557 0.03 -10.40 -0.50
CA SER A 557 -1.30 -9.78 -0.57
C SER A 557 -2.10 -9.85 0.73
N PHE A 558 -1.66 -10.68 1.69
CA PHE A 558 -2.28 -10.82 3.01
C PHE A 558 -1.68 -9.88 4.07
N GLN A 559 -0.72 -9.05 3.69
CA GLN A 559 -0.07 -8.11 4.59
C GLN A 559 -1.06 -7.14 5.24
N GLY A 560 -0.86 -6.87 6.54
CA GLY A 560 -1.73 -5.99 7.33
C GLY A 560 -3.11 -6.60 7.67
N GLN A 561 -3.47 -7.76 7.12
CA GLN A 561 -4.67 -8.49 7.50
C GLN A 561 -4.39 -9.45 8.66
N GLU A 562 -5.45 -10.00 9.22
CA GLU A 562 -5.45 -11.01 10.27
C GLU A 562 -6.71 -11.87 10.17
N ARG A 563 -6.63 -13.13 10.60
CA ARG A 563 -7.75 -14.09 10.59
C ARG A 563 -7.74 -14.93 11.84
N ASP A 564 -8.89 -15.47 12.21
CA ASP A 564 -8.99 -16.38 13.34
C ASP A 564 -8.18 -17.66 13.10
N ILE A 565 -8.26 -18.17 11.87
CA ILE A 565 -7.58 -19.38 11.40
C ILE A 565 -6.72 -19.05 10.19
N VAL A 566 -5.48 -19.53 10.16
CA VAL A 566 -4.59 -19.41 9.00
C VAL A 566 -4.03 -20.78 8.64
N TYR A 567 -4.18 -21.14 7.37
CA TYR A 567 -3.53 -22.27 6.73
C TYR A 567 -2.41 -21.75 5.85
N ILE A 568 -1.22 -22.36 5.93
CA ILE A 568 -0.08 -22.06 5.08
C ILE A 568 0.34 -23.34 4.34
N GLY A 569 0.18 -23.36 3.03
CA GLY A 569 0.72 -24.42 2.16
C GLY A 569 2.09 -23.99 1.61
N LEU A 570 3.15 -24.72 1.99
CA LEU A 570 4.54 -24.36 1.65
C LEU A 570 4.95 -24.77 0.23
N THR A 571 4.20 -25.67 -0.42
CA THR A 571 4.34 -26.11 -1.81
C THR A 571 5.62 -26.90 -2.15
N ARG A 572 6.76 -26.53 -1.55
CA ARG A 572 8.07 -27.09 -1.90
C ARG A 572 8.23 -28.51 -1.36
N SER A 573 8.54 -29.43 -2.27
CA SER A 573 8.72 -30.86 -2.01
C SER A 573 9.62 -31.44 -3.11
N ASN A 574 10.91 -31.61 -2.82
CA ASN A 574 11.92 -32.08 -3.76
C ASN A 574 13.14 -32.69 -3.05
N SER A 575 13.79 -33.67 -3.70
CA SER A 575 14.96 -34.38 -3.17
C SER A 575 16.21 -33.51 -3.02
N GLU A 576 16.28 -32.38 -3.73
CA GLU A 576 17.40 -31.43 -3.66
C GLU A 576 17.34 -30.52 -2.43
N GLY A 577 16.22 -30.49 -1.70
CA GLY A 577 16.00 -29.60 -0.55
C GLY A 577 16.01 -28.11 -0.92
N VAL A 578 15.61 -27.78 -2.15
CA VAL A 578 15.56 -26.41 -2.67
C VAL A 578 14.23 -25.79 -2.28
N ILE A 579 14.28 -24.74 -1.45
CA ILE A 579 13.08 -24.06 -0.93
C ILE A 579 12.73 -22.77 -1.68
N GLY A 580 13.63 -22.27 -2.54
CA GLY A 580 13.37 -21.11 -3.40
C GLY A 580 12.89 -19.87 -2.63
N PHE A 581 11.68 -19.41 -2.94
CA PHE A 581 11.07 -18.18 -2.40
C PHE A 581 10.87 -18.20 -0.87
N LEU A 582 10.82 -19.40 -0.29
CA LEU A 582 10.75 -19.64 1.16
C LEU A 582 12.06 -19.26 1.90
N ALA A 583 13.18 -19.06 1.19
CA ALA A 583 14.44 -18.66 1.82
C ALA A 583 14.36 -17.27 2.50
N ASP A 584 13.41 -16.44 2.10
CA ASP A 584 13.12 -15.18 2.77
C ASP A 584 12.21 -15.41 3.98
N VAL A 585 12.83 -15.64 5.13
CA VAL A 585 12.15 -15.96 6.39
C VAL A 585 11.25 -14.83 6.90
N ARG A 586 11.44 -13.57 6.44
CA ARG A 586 10.54 -12.45 6.80
C ARG A 586 9.14 -12.68 6.25
N ARG A 587 9.00 -13.38 5.10
CA ARG A 587 7.68 -13.80 4.57
C ARG A 587 6.98 -14.76 5.52
N MET A 588 7.71 -15.72 6.07
CA MET A 588 7.12 -16.64 7.05
C MET A 588 6.76 -15.94 8.34
N ASN A 589 7.59 -15.01 8.82
CA ASN A 589 7.22 -14.18 9.97
C ASN A 589 5.88 -13.48 9.72
N VAL A 590 5.69 -12.89 8.53
CA VAL A 590 4.40 -12.29 8.17
C VAL A 590 3.29 -13.33 8.17
N ALA A 591 3.46 -14.46 7.49
CA ALA A 591 2.42 -15.48 7.33
C ALA A 591 1.96 -16.09 8.67
N ILE A 592 2.91 -16.47 9.54
CA ILE A 592 2.66 -17.02 10.89
C ILE A 592 1.87 -16.01 11.72
N THR A 593 2.28 -14.75 11.70
CA THR A 593 1.72 -13.68 12.55
C THR A 593 0.38 -13.13 12.05
N ARG A 594 -0.25 -13.77 11.05
CA ARG A 594 -1.62 -13.46 10.61
C ARG A 594 -2.69 -14.18 11.43
N ALA A 595 -2.34 -15.28 12.09
CA ALA A 595 -3.27 -16.10 12.85
C ALA A 595 -3.60 -15.49 14.21
N LYS A 596 -4.86 -15.60 14.65
CA LYS A 596 -5.26 -15.22 16.01
C LYS A 596 -5.38 -16.43 16.94
N LYS A 597 -6.08 -17.47 16.48
CA LYS A 597 -6.47 -18.62 17.31
C LYS A 597 -5.83 -19.93 16.88
N LYS A 598 -5.72 -20.16 15.56
CA LYS A 598 -5.21 -21.41 14.98
C LYS A 598 -4.32 -21.12 13.77
N LEU A 599 -3.15 -21.73 13.77
CA LEU A 599 -2.21 -21.75 12.66
C LEU A 599 -1.96 -23.21 12.24
N VAL A 600 -2.20 -23.52 10.98
CA VAL A 600 -1.88 -24.82 10.38
C VAL A 600 -0.88 -24.60 9.26
N VAL A 601 0.28 -25.24 9.35
CA VAL A 601 1.31 -25.20 8.32
C VAL A 601 1.44 -26.59 7.70
N ILE A 602 1.35 -26.67 6.37
CA ILE A 602 1.44 -27.93 5.62
C ILE A 602 2.66 -27.84 4.70
N GLY A 603 3.53 -28.85 4.77
CA GLY A 603 4.71 -28.91 3.91
C GLY A 603 5.55 -30.15 4.15
N ASP A 604 6.52 -30.37 3.26
CA ASP A 604 7.41 -31.52 3.29
C ASP A 604 8.63 -31.25 4.19
N SER A 605 8.66 -31.88 5.38
CA SER A 605 9.76 -31.74 6.34
C SER A 605 11.11 -32.17 5.76
N ALA A 606 11.16 -33.17 4.86
CA ALA A 606 12.39 -33.67 4.27
C ALA A 606 13.05 -32.63 3.34
N THR A 607 12.23 -31.82 2.66
CA THR A 607 12.69 -30.70 1.84
C THR A 607 13.04 -29.48 2.71
N LEU A 608 12.17 -29.14 3.67
CA LEU A 608 12.23 -27.87 4.41
C LEU A 608 13.32 -27.85 5.49
N SER A 609 13.62 -28.98 6.13
CA SER A 609 14.55 -29.06 7.27
C SER A 609 16.01 -28.74 6.92
N ARG A 610 16.34 -28.55 5.64
CA ARG A 610 17.66 -28.02 5.23
C ARG A 610 17.86 -26.55 5.59
N SER A 611 16.78 -25.81 5.80
CA SER A 611 16.82 -24.44 6.30
C SER A 611 16.70 -24.45 7.82
N GLU A 612 17.65 -23.81 8.50
CA GLU A 612 17.68 -23.67 9.96
C GLU A 612 16.36 -23.10 10.50
N PHE A 613 15.76 -22.16 9.78
CA PHE A 613 14.49 -21.55 10.15
C PHE A 613 13.33 -22.55 10.16
N TYR A 614 13.19 -23.40 9.14
CA TYR A 614 12.07 -24.34 9.08
C TYR A 614 12.31 -25.54 9.99
N ASN A 615 13.54 -26.03 10.09
CA ASN A 615 13.91 -27.06 11.06
C ASN A 615 13.63 -26.62 12.50
N GLY A 616 14.00 -25.38 12.84
CA GLY A 616 13.68 -24.78 14.14
C GLY A 616 12.18 -24.62 14.39
N PHE A 617 11.40 -24.29 13.35
CA PHE A 617 9.94 -24.17 13.47
C PHE A 617 9.29 -25.53 13.71
N ILE A 618 9.69 -26.55 12.96
CA ILE A 618 9.20 -27.92 13.13
C ILE A 618 9.52 -28.41 14.54
N GLY A 619 10.77 -28.29 14.99
CA GLY A 619 11.17 -28.67 16.36
C GLY A 619 10.47 -27.86 17.46
N TYR A 620 10.15 -26.59 17.20
CA TYR A 620 9.33 -25.79 18.12
C TYR A 620 7.91 -26.36 18.26
N VAL A 621 7.28 -26.74 17.14
CA VAL A 621 5.93 -27.31 17.11
C VAL A 621 5.86 -28.72 17.69
N GLU A 622 6.91 -29.54 17.49
CA GLU A 622 7.06 -30.85 18.14
C GLU A 622 7.07 -30.75 19.67
N GLY A 623 7.62 -29.65 20.22
CA GLY A 623 7.74 -29.44 21.66
C GLY A 623 6.42 -29.34 22.43
N PHE A 624 5.28 -29.18 21.73
CA PHE A 624 3.94 -29.14 22.33
C PHE A 624 2.93 -30.01 21.56
N GLU A 625 3.37 -31.13 20.98
CA GLU A 625 2.50 -32.12 20.30
C GLU A 625 1.71 -31.60 19.07
N GLY A 626 2.11 -30.45 18.52
CA GLY A 626 1.50 -29.85 17.33
C GLY A 626 1.97 -30.48 16.01
N TYR A 627 2.96 -31.36 16.04
CA TYR A 627 3.45 -32.06 14.85
C TYR A 627 2.53 -33.23 14.52
N LYS A 628 2.07 -33.31 13.27
CA LYS A 628 1.22 -34.39 12.75
C LYS A 628 1.75 -34.88 11.41
N SER A 629 1.63 -36.18 11.15
CA SER A 629 1.88 -36.72 9.82
C SER A 629 0.62 -36.62 8.97
N ALA A 630 0.75 -36.27 7.68
CA ALA A 630 -0.37 -36.28 6.76
C ALA A 630 -1.05 -37.66 6.66
N TRP A 631 -0.31 -38.76 6.90
CA TRP A 631 -0.85 -40.12 6.97
C TRP A 631 -1.97 -40.28 8.01
N GLU A 632 -1.95 -39.52 9.10
CA GLU A 632 -3.02 -39.52 10.12
C GLU A 632 -4.38 -39.07 9.57
N PHE A 633 -4.40 -38.39 8.42
CA PHE A 633 -5.60 -37.81 7.81
C PHE A 633 -5.96 -38.45 6.46
N VAL A 634 -5.12 -39.34 5.91
CA VAL A 634 -5.36 -39.99 4.61
C VAL A 634 -6.36 -41.15 4.74
N GLU A 635 -6.43 -41.83 5.89
CA GLU A 635 -7.34 -42.97 6.13
C GLU A 635 -8.73 -42.60 6.69
N GLY A 636 -9.02 -41.31 6.86
CA GLY A 636 -10.30 -40.79 7.38
C GLY A 636 -11.26 -40.26 6.32
#